data_AF-A0A2E4BFP5-F1
#
_entry.id   AF-A0A2E4BFP5-F1
#
_cell.length_a   1.000
_cell.length_b   1.000
_cell.length_c   1.000
_cell.angle_alpha   90.00
_cell.angle_beta   90.00
_cell.angle_gamma   90.00
#
_symmetry.space_group_name_H-M   'P 1'
#
loop_
_entity.id
_entity.type
_entity.pdbx_description
1 polymer ?
#
loop_
_entity_poly.entity_id
_entity_poly.type
_entity_poly.pdbx_seq_one_letter_code
_entity_poly.pdbx_strand_id
1 'polypeptide(L)' 'MSEEMSYSIAVGRLEEIVADLERGGIALDETLKLYEEGAKLLEFCQQELASAEGRLNEMRLSEIEEKLAE' A
#
# COMPACT_ATOMS: atom_id res chain seq x y z
N MET A 1 -6.47 5.78 -21.06
CA MET A 1 -6.88 5.48 -19.68
C MET A 1 -5.63 5.60 -18.85
N SER A 2 -5.53 6.61 -18.01
CA SER A 2 -4.48 6.70 -17.02
C SER A 2 -4.65 5.52 -16.08
N GLU A 3 -3.68 4.61 -16.03
CA GLU A 3 -3.65 3.57 -15.01
C GLU A 3 -3.37 4.26 -13.68
N GLU A 4 -4.43 4.63 -12.96
CA GLU A 4 -4.30 5.07 -11.58
C GLU A 4 -3.75 3.90 -10.76
N MET A 5 -2.67 4.17 -10.03
CA MET A 5 -2.06 3.20 -9.14
C MET A 5 -3.09 2.74 -8.09
N SER A 6 -3.33 1.43 -8.00
CA SER A 6 -4.23 0.84 -7.00
C SER A 6 -3.43 0.05 -5.96
N TYR A 7 -4.03 -0.20 -4.80
CA TYR A 7 -3.40 -0.99 -3.73
C TYR A 7 -2.92 -2.36 -4.22
N SER A 8 -3.75 -3.09 -4.99
CA SER A 8 -3.38 -4.42 -5.49
C SER A 8 -2.24 -4.37 -6.50
N ILE A 9 -2.21 -3.35 -7.36
CA ILE A 9 -1.11 -3.14 -8.32
C ILE A 9 0.19 -2.82 -7.57
N ALA A 10 0.13 -1.93 -6.58
CA ALA A 10 1.30 -1.55 -5.79
C ALA A 10 1.88 -2.72 -4.99
N VAL A 11 1.03 -3.55 -4.38
CA VAL A 11 1.46 -4.77 -3.69
C VAL A 11 2.07 -5.78 -4.66
N GLY A 12 1.44 -6.02 -5.82
CA GLY A 12 2.00 -6.93 -6.83
C GLY A 12 3.39 -6.48 -7.29
N ARG A 13 3.57 -5.16 -7.50
CA ARG A 13 4.88 -4.61 -7.86
C ARG A 13 5.91 -4.73 -6.74
N LEU A 14 5.51 -4.57 -5.47
CA LEU A 14 6.39 -4.81 -4.33
C LEU A 14 6.87 -6.27 -4.27
N GLU A 15 5.98 -7.23 -4.52
CA GLU A 15 6.33 -8.65 -4.56
C GLU A 15 7.36 -8.96 -5.66
N GLU A 16 7.20 -8.36 -6.84
CA GLU A 16 8.19 -8.46 -7.93
C GLU A 16 9.54 -7.88 -7.53
N ILE A 17 9.56 -6.69 -6.93
CA ILE A 17 10.79 -6.03 -6.46
C ILE A 17 11.50 -6.91 -5.43
N VAL A 18 10.76 -7.48 -4.46
CA VAL A 18 11.33 -8.38 -3.46
C VAL A 18 11.92 -9.62 -4.13
N ALA A 19 11.20 -10.26 -5.04
CA ALA A 19 11.68 -11.44 -5.75
C ALA A 19 12.96 -11.14 -6.57
N ASP A 20 13.04 -9.97 -7.19
CA ASP A 20 14.21 -9.52 -7.93
C ASP A 20 15.41 -9.29 -6.99
N LEU A 21 15.21 -8.63 -5.85
CA LEU A 21 16.24 -8.40 -4.84
C LEU A 21 16.75 -9.71 -4.21
N GLU A 22 15.85 -10.66 -3.93
CA GLU A 22 16.19 -11.97 -3.34
C GLU A 22 16.98 -12.86 -4.31
N ARG A 23 16.65 -12.81 -5.61
CA ARG A 23 17.41 -13.54 -6.64
C ARG A 23 18.87 -13.09 -6.71
N GLY A 24 19.14 -11.82 -6.40
CA GLY A 24 20.48 -11.24 -6.48
C GLY A 24 21.01 -11.18 -7.92
N GLY A 25 22.31 -10.91 -8.06
CA GLY A 25 22.95 -10.76 -9.38
C GLY A 25 22.59 -9.46 -10.10
N ILE A 26 21.92 -8.53 -9.41
CA ILE A 26 21.53 -7.20 -9.91
C ILE A 26 22.68 -6.22 -9.63
N ALA A 27 22.93 -5.30 -10.56
CA ALA A 27 23.93 -4.26 -10.35
C ALA A 27 23.53 -3.32 -9.21
N LEU A 28 24.50 -2.79 -8.46
CA LEU A 28 24.23 -1.92 -7.31
C LEU A 28 23.29 -0.74 -7.65
N ASP A 29 23.50 -0.09 -8.79
CA ASP A 29 22.65 1.03 -9.23
C ASP A 29 21.20 0.61 -9.49
N GLU A 30 20.98 -0.61 -10.00
CA GLU A 30 19.65 -1.17 -10.21
C GLU A 30 19.01 -1.59 -8.89
N THR A 31 19.79 -2.17 -7.97
CA THR A 31 19.35 -2.47 -6.60
C THR A 31 18.87 -1.21 -5.88
N LEU A 32 19.59 -0.10 -6.02
CA LEU A 32 19.20 1.18 -5.43
C LEU A 32 17.88 1.71 -6.01
N LYS A 33 17.70 1.60 -7.34
CA LYS A 33 16.44 1.99 -7.99
C LYS A 33 15.25 1.15 -7.53
N LEU A 34 15.43 -0.17 -7.43
CA LEU A 34 14.41 -1.09 -6.94
C LEU A 34 14.03 -0.78 -5.49
N TYR A 35 15.02 -0.44 -4.66
CA TYR A 35 14.77 -0.02 -3.28
C TYR A 35 13.98 1.30 -3.19
N GLU A 36 14.37 2.32 -3.96
CA GLU A 36 13.66 3.60 -3.99
C GLU A 36 12.21 3.44 -4.51
N GLU A 37 12.01 2.61 -5.53
CA GLU A 37 10.68 2.27 -6.04
C GLU A 37 9.86 1.55 -4.96
N GLY A 38 10.42 0.53 -4.33
CA GLY A 38 9.77 -0.22 -3.26
C GLY A 38 9.40 0.66 -2.07
N ALA A 39 10.26 1.60 -1.68
CA ALA A 39 9.97 2.54 -0.60
C ALA A 39 8.73 3.41 -0.90
N LYS A 40 8.59 3.91 -2.13
CA LYS A 40 7.44 4.71 -2.56
C LYS A 40 6.16 3.89 -2.62
N LEU A 41 6.24 2.66 -3.12
CA LEU A 41 5.09 1.76 -3.17
C LEU A 41 4.62 1.37 -1.77
N LEU A 42 5.56 1.12 -0.84
CA LEU A 42 5.25 0.83 0.55
C LEU A 42 4.55 2.02 1.21
N GLU A 43 5.04 3.23 1.00
CA GLU A 43 4.39 4.45 1.51
C GLU A 43 2.96 4.59 0.98
N PHE A 44 2.76 4.38 -0.32
CA PHE A 44 1.43 4.39 -0.93
C PHE A 44 0.49 3.34 -0.29
N CYS A 45 0.96 2.10 -0.14
CA CYS A 45 0.17 1.03 0.48
C CYS A 45 -0.22 1.37 1.93
N GLN A 46 0.70 1.97 2.70
CA GLN A 46 0.41 2.40 4.07
C GLN A 46 -0.66 3.50 4.12
N GLN A 47 -0.63 4.45 3.19
CA GLN A 47 -1.64 5.51 3.09
C GLN A 47 -3.02 4.94 2.74
N GLU A 48 -3.09 4.01 1.79
CA GLU A 48 -4.34 3.35 1.41
C GLU A 48 -4.94 2.55 2.57
N LEU A 49 -4.10 1.81 3.32
CA LEU A 49 -4.54 1.10 4.52
C LEU A 49 -5.04 2.04 5.61
N ALA A 50 -4.32 3.13 5.88
CA ALA A 50 -4.75 4.13 6.87
C ALA A 50 -6.09 4.79 6.48
N SER A 51 -6.29 5.06 5.20
CA SER A 51 -7.56 5.57 4.67
C SER A 51 -8.70 4.58 4.86
N ALA A 52 -8.47 3.30 4.59
CA ALA A 52 -9.45 2.24 4.80
C ALA A 52 -9.79 2.07 6.29
N GLU A 53 -8.79 2.08 7.18
CA GLU A 53 -8.99 2.02 8.63
C GLU A 53 -9.78 3.22 9.16
N GLY A 54 -9.51 4.42 8.64
CA GLY A 54 -10.27 5.63 8.96
C GLY A 54 -11.75 5.48 8.66
N ARG A 55 -12.08 5.03 7.43
CA ARG A 55 -13.48 4.79 7.01
C ARG A 55 -14.17 3.74 7.88
N LEU A 56 -13.49 2.66 8.23
CA LEU A 56 -14.03 1.63 9.12
C LEU A 56 -14.32 2.17 10.53
N ASN A 57 -13.45 3.02 11.05
CA ASN A 57 -13.67 3.66 12.35
C ASN A 57 -14.84 4.63 12.33
N GLU A 58 -15.02 5.41 11.26
CA GLU A 58 -16.17 6.30 11.07
C GLU A 58 -17.48 5.51 11.03
N MET A 59 -17.54 4.43 10.25
CA MET A 59 -18.72 3.54 10.19
C MET A 59 -19.06 2.94 11.55
N ARG A 60 -18.05 2.47 12.30
CA ARG A 60 -18.25 1.93 13.65
C ARG A 60 -18.79 2.99 14.62
N LEU A 61 -18.31 4.24 14.51
CA LEU A 61 -18.79 5.32 15.35
C LEU A 61 -20.26 5.66 15.04
N SER A 62 -20.63 5.76 13.76
CA SER A 62 -22.03 6.02 13.37
C SER A 62 -22.97 4.92 13.87
N GLU A 63 -22.56 3.65 13.80
CA GLU A 63 -23.35 2.53 14.34
C GLU A 63 -23.57 2.62 15.86
N ILE A 64 -22.61 3.19 16.61
CA ILE A 64 -22.73 3.37 18.06
C ILE A 64 -23.65 4.55 18.37
N GLU A 65 -23.52 5.66 17.63
CA GLU A 65 -24.35 6.85 17.80
C GLU A 65 -25.84 6.53 17.56
N GLU A 66 -26.16 5.75 16.52
CA GLU A 66 -27.52 5.29 16.25
C GLU A 66 -28.09 4.48 17.42
N LYS A 67 -27.30 3.56 17.99
CA LYS A 67 -27.72 2.73 19.14
C LYS A 67 -27.90 3.50 20.44
N LEU A 68 -27.19 4.63 20.61
CA LEU A 68 -27.35 5.49 21.79
C LEU A 68 -28.57 6.41 21.68
N ALA A 69 -29.10 6.61 20.46
CA ALA A 69 -30.27 7.44 20.21
C ALA A 69 -31.62 6.70 20.36
N GLU A 70 -31.60 5.37 20.45
CA GLU A 70 -32.76 4.49 20.78
C GLU A 70 -32.96 4.33 22.29
#